data_AF-A0AAV1EUU9-F1
#
_entry.id   AF-A0AAV1EUU9-F1
#
_cell.length_a   1.000
_cell.length_b   1.000
_cell.length_c   1.000
_cell.angle_alpha   90.00
_cell.angle_beta   90.00
_cell.angle_gamma   90.00
#
_symmetry.space_group_name_H-M   'P 1'
#
loop_
_entity.id
_entity.type
_entity.pdbx_description
1 polymer ?
#
loop_
_entity_poly.entity_id
_entity_poly.type
_entity_poly.pdbx_seq_one_letter_code
_entity_poly.pdbx_strand_id
1 'polypeptide(L)'
;MKFILIAACILGMAVCAPPEMYMEFDIHHAPAEAIQAIPAGALPDSLDVLLPVDAQRRLLPGPVHGFIKHEIPHPSGVGTKDVYIPFGFATAPAAPVARVVPAAPAETIIPVVPAAPAAPAAPAAPAAPAAPVAPAAPAAPAAPLGDDDDDDD
;
A
#
# COMPACT_ATOMS: atom_id res chain seq x y z
N MET A 1 -27.73 -33.21 -21.19
CA MET A 1 -26.59 -32.49 -21.79
C MET A 1 -25.69 -31.82 -20.74
N LYS A 2 -26.22 -30.98 -19.83
CA LYS A 2 -25.41 -30.29 -18.80
C LYS A 2 -24.65 -31.26 -17.85
N PHE A 3 -25.29 -32.35 -17.42
CA PHE A 3 -24.67 -33.36 -16.55
C PHE A 3 -23.51 -34.12 -17.20
N ILE A 4 -23.58 -34.38 -18.52
CA ILE A 4 -22.50 -35.05 -19.26
C ILE A 4 -21.28 -34.14 -19.38
N LEU A 5 -21.51 -32.84 -19.62
CA LEU A 5 -20.44 -31.85 -19.68
C LEU A 5 -19.74 -31.67 -18.32
N ILE A 6 -20.50 -31.64 -17.23
CA ILE A 6 -19.95 -31.56 -15.87
C ILE A 6 -19.15 -32.82 -15.51
N ALA A 7 -19.69 -34.00 -15.82
CA ALA A 7 -18.99 -35.27 -15.58
C ALA A 7 -17.69 -35.38 -16.40
N ALA A 8 -17.71 -34.95 -17.66
CA ALA A 8 -16.51 -34.90 -18.51
C ALA A 8 -15.49 -33.88 -18.00
N CYS A 9 -15.93 -32.72 -17.49
CA CYS A 9 -15.03 -31.76 -16.85
C CYS A 9 -14.40 -32.33 -15.59
N ILE A 10 -15.17 -32.98 -14.70
CA ILE A 10 -14.63 -33.56 -13.46
C ILE A 10 -13.67 -34.71 -13.78
N LEU A 11 -14.03 -35.60 -14.71
CA LEU A 11 -13.17 -36.70 -15.14
C LEU A 11 -11.91 -36.18 -15.85
N GLY A 12 -12.04 -35.13 -16.65
CA GLY A 12 -10.92 -34.45 -17.30
C GLY A 12 -9.94 -33.87 -16.28
N MET A 13 -10.42 -33.19 -15.24
CA MET A 13 -9.56 -32.65 -14.18
C MET A 13 -8.91 -33.77 -13.32
N ALA A 14 -9.63 -34.88 -13.10
CA ALA A 14 -9.10 -36.02 -12.35
C ALA A 14 -8.01 -36.80 -13.10
N VAL A 15 -8.02 -36.78 -14.44
CA VAL A 15 -7.04 -37.49 -15.29
C VAL A 15 -5.89 -36.58 -15.74
N CYS A 16 -6.09 -35.25 -15.79
CA CYS A 16 -5.13 -34.31 -16.41
C CYS A 16 -3.95 -33.89 -15.52
N ALA A 17 -3.90 -34.24 -14.24
CA ALA A 17 -2.72 -33.98 -13.41
C ALA A 17 -2.52 -35.11 -12.38
N PRO A 18 -1.48 -35.96 -12.50
CA PRO A 18 -0.98 -36.63 -11.31
C PRO A 18 -0.55 -35.54 -10.33
N PRO A 19 -1.02 -35.52 -9.07
CA PRO A 19 -0.43 -34.64 -8.07
C PRO A 19 1.02 -35.13 -7.89
N GLU A 20 1.99 -34.43 -8.48
CA GLU A 20 3.38 -34.67 -8.12
C GLU A 20 3.49 -34.45 -6.61
N MET A 21 3.82 -35.52 -5.88
CA MET A 21 4.06 -35.42 -4.45
C MET A 21 5.51 -35.05 -4.26
N TYR A 22 5.75 -34.03 -3.43
CA TYR A 22 7.09 -33.64 -3.03
C TYR A 22 7.32 -34.05 -1.58
N MET A 23 8.53 -34.51 -1.29
CA MET A 23 8.98 -34.76 0.07
C MET A 23 10.18 -33.88 0.40
N GLU A 24 10.21 -33.45 1.65
CA GLU A 24 11.30 -32.69 2.24
C GLU A 24 12.40 -33.65 2.71
N PHE A 25 13.63 -33.33 2.33
CA PHE A 25 14.83 -34.03 2.73
C PHE A 25 15.85 -33.00 3.21
N ASP A 26 16.74 -33.43 4.09
CA ASP A 26 17.87 -32.61 4.51
C ASP A 26 18.76 -32.25 3.30
N ILE A 27 19.36 -31.05 3.31
CA ILE A 27 20.17 -30.52 2.22
C ILE A 27 21.33 -31.44 1.77
N HIS A 28 21.83 -32.34 2.62
CA HIS A 28 22.86 -33.32 2.25
C HIS A 28 22.35 -34.40 1.27
N HIS A 29 21.03 -34.56 1.14
CA HIS A 29 20.40 -35.43 0.15
C HIS A 29 20.12 -34.71 -1.18
N ALA A 30 20.49 -33.43 -1.29
CA ALA A 30 20.25 -32.67 -2.49
C ALA A 30 21.05 -33.22 -3.68
N PRO A 31 20.44 -33.28 -4.87
CA PRO A 31 21.13 -33.69 -6.08
C PRO A 31 22.14 -32.60 -6.50
N ALA A 32 23.13 -32.96 -7.31
CA ALA A 32 24.20 -32.04 -7.72
C ALA A 32 23.66 -30.81 -8.48
N GLU A 33 22.57 -30.97 -9.21
CA GLU A 33 21.86 -29.93 -9.94
C GLU A 33 21.31 -28.84 -9.01
N ALA A 34 20.98 -29.18 -7.76
CA ALA A 34 20.43 -28.25 -6.79
C ALA A 34 21.48 -27.30 -6.21
N ILE A 35 22.77 -27.61 -6.34
CA ILE A 35 23.88 -26.79 -5.81
C ILE A 35 23.81 -25.35 -6.34
N GLN A 36 23.41 -25.17 -7.61
CA GLN A 36 23.31 -23.86 -8.24
C GLN A 36 22.14 -23.01 -7.69
N ALA A 37 21.15 -23.66 -7.07
CA ALA A 37 20.01 -23.00 -6.47
C ALA A 37 20.22 -22.65 -4.98
N ILE A 38 21.32 -23.11 -4.36
CA ILE A 38 21.63 -22.80 -2.97
C ILE A 38 21.97 -21.30 -2.84
N PRO A 39 21.25 -20.54 -1.99
CA PRO A 39 21.55 -19.14 -1.75
C PRO A 39 22.94 -18.93 -1.16
N ALA A 40 23.68 -17.97 -1.69
CA ALA A 40 24.98 -17.59 -1.13
C ALA A 40 24.84 -17.14 0.33
N GLY A 41 25.63 -17.74 1.22
CA GLY A 41 25.65 -17.41 2.64
C GLY A 41 24.51 -18.04 3.46
N ALA A 42 23.65 -18.87 2.87
CA ALA A 42 22.67 -19.65 3.65
C ALA A 42 23.38 -20.71 4.50
N LEU A 43 22.87 -20.93 5.72
CA LEU A 43 23.38 -21.95 6.62
C LEU A 43 22.77 -23.31 6.23
N PRO A 44 23.54 -24.42 6.20
CA PRO A 44 23.00 -25.73 5.85
C PRO A 44 21.78 -26.14 6.68
N ASP A 45 21.79 -25.83 7.98
CA ASP A 45 20.68 -26.14 8.91
C ASP A 45 19.40 -25.32 8.66
N SER A 46 19.46 -24.30 7.79
CA SER A 46 18.31 -23.48 7.37
C SER A 46 17.76 -23.90 6.02
N LEU A 47 18.30 -24.97 5.44
CA LEU A 47 18.01 -25.44 4.10
C LEU A 47 17.50 -26.88 4.13
N ASP A 48 16.41 -27.09 3.41
CA ASP A 48 15.90 -28.41 3.05
C ASP A 48 15.73 -28.49 1.53
N VAL A 49 15.64 -29.70 0.99
CA VAL A 49 15.37 -29.96 -0.42
C VAL A 49 14.05 -30.69 -0.59
N LEU A 50 13.17 -30.16 -1.45
CA LEU A 50 11.93 -30.80 -1.85
C LEU A 50 12.14 -31.51 -3.17
N LEU A 51 12.02 -32.84 -3.14
CA LEU A 51 12.16 -33.70 -4.32
C LEU A 51 10.87 -34.45 -4.63
N PRO A 52 10.55 -34.66 -5.92
CA PRO A 52 9.37 -35.40 -6.30
C PRO A 52 9.52 -36.89 -5.98
N VAL A 53 8.45 -37.46 -5.43
CA VAL A 53 8.36 -38.87 -5.04
C VAL A 53 7.14 -39.55 -5.65
N ASP A 54 7.22 -40.87 -5.80
CA ASP A 54 6.07 -41.71 -6.14
C ASP A 54 5.10 -41.88 -4.96
N ALA A 55 3.99 -42.60 -5.19
CA ALA A 55 3.00 -42.90 -4.17
C ALA A 55 3.57 -43.71 -2.98
N GLN A 56 4.72 -44.34 -3.17
CA GLN A 56 5.45 -45.15 -2.20
C GLN A 56 6.60 -44.37 -1.55
N ARG A 57 6.67 -43.04 -1.75
CA ARG A 57 7.70 -42.15 -1.19
C ARG A 57 9.11 -42.43 -1.70
N ARG A 58 9.24 -42.98 -2.90
CA ARG A 58 10.54 -43.18 -3.55
C ARG A 58 10.80 -42.03 -4.51
N LEU A 59 12.04 -41.56 -4.56
CA LEU A 59 12.45 -40.53 -5.51
C LEU A 59 12.16 -40.98 -6.94
N LEU A 60 11.57 -40.08 -7.73
CA LEU A 60 11.28 -40.37 -9.13
C LEU A 60 12.59 -40.53 -9.93
N PRO A 61 12.66 -41.50 -10.87
CA PRO A 61 13.82 -41.65 -11.74
C PRO A 61 13.81 -40.60 -12.88
N GLY A 62 14.95 -39.99 -13.18
CA GLY A 62 15.11 -39.04 -14.31
C GLY A 62 15.97 -37.82 -13.96
N PRO A 63 16.02 -36.80 -14.85
CA PRO A 63 16.58 -35.49 -14.53
C PRO A 63 15.84 -34.92 -13.33
N VAL A 64 16.57 -34.59 -12.26
CA VAL A 64 15.95 -34.21 -10.99
C VAL A 64 15.60 -32.72 -11.02
N HIS A 65 14.30 -32.42 -11.03
CA HIS A 65 13.78 -31.10 -10.70
C HIS A 65 13.25 -31.08 -9.26
N GLY A 66 13.24 -29.90 -8.65
CA GLY A 66 12.80 -29.74 -7.27
C GLY A 66 13.00 -28.33 -6.76
N PHE A 67 12.88 -28.16 -5.45
CA PHE A 67 13.03 -26.86 -4.80
C PHE A 67 14.00 -26.95 -3.63
N ILE A 68 14.86 -25.94 -3.48
CA ILE A 68 15.50 -25.67 -2.19
C ILE A 68 14.50 -24.87 -1.35
N LYS A 69 14.15 -25.36 -0.16
CA LYS A 69 13.40 -24.62 0.84
C LYS A 69 14.39 -23.96 1.79
N HIS A 70 14.38 -22.63 1.82
CA HIS A 70 15.20 -21.83 2.71
C HIS A 70 14.32 -21.19 3.76
N GLU A 71 14.53 -21.55 5.02
CA GLU A 71 13.90 -20.91 6.15
C GLU A 71 14.63 -19.61 6.50
N ILE A 72 14.05 -18.47 6.11
CA ILE A 72 14.65 -17.15 6.36
C ILE A 72 14.04 -16.55 7.63
N PRO A 73 14.84 -16.24 8.68
CA PRO A 73 14.36 -15.54 9.86
C PRO A 73 13.75 -14.18 9.52
N HIS A 74 12.61 -13.87 10.13
CA HIS A 74 12.00 -12.56 9.93
C HIS A 74 12.88 -11.46 10.54
N PRO A 75 13.02 -10.27 9.91
CA PRO A 75 13.83 -9.17 10.45
C PRO A 75 13.38 -8.67 11.82
N SER A 76 12.12 -8.90 12.20
CA SER A 76 11.58 -8.59 13.52
C SER A 76 12.10 -9.53 14.62
N GLY A 77 12.82 -10.60 14.26
CA GLY A 77 13.22 -11.68 15.15
C GLY A 77 12.08 -12.63 15.50
N VAL A 78 10.87 -12.42 14.98
CA VAL A 78 9.69 -13.24 15.28
C VAL A 78 9.23 -13.98 14.03
N GLY A 79 9.34 -15.31 14.09
CA GLY A 79 8.94 -16.21 13.01
C GLY A 79 9.96 -16.29 11.88
N THR A 80 9.66 -17.17 10.92
CA THR A 80 10.50 -17.45 9.76
C THR A 80 9.63 -17.48 8.50
N LYS A 81 10.26 -17.37 7.34
CA LYS A 81 9.60 -17.45 6.04
C LYS A 81 10.30 -18.47 5.17
N ASP A 82 9.53 -19.43 4.68
CA ASP A 82 10.01 -20.40 3.70
C ASP A 82 10.08 -19.74 2.31
N VAL A 83 11.26 -19.80 1.71
CA VAL A 83 11.51 -19.42 0.32
C VAL A 83 11.86 -20.67 -0.48
N TYR A 84 11.09 -20.94 -1.53
CA TYR A 84 11.26 -22.10 -2.39
C TYR A 84 11.96 -21.70 -3.69
N ILE A 85 13.15 -22.24 -3.93
CA ILE A 85 14.00 -21.88 -5.08
C ILE A 85 14.03 -23.06 -6.05
N PRO A 86 13.47 -22.92 -7.25
CA PRO A 86 13.39 -24.00 -8.22
C PRO A 86 14.77 -24.35 -8.81
N PHE A 87 15.02 -25.64 -9.03
CA PHE A 87 16.15 -26.14 -9.83
C PHE A 87 15.68 -27.25 -10.77
N GLY A 88 16.46 -27.54 -11.82
CA GLY A 88 16.16 -28.61 -12.77
C GLY A 88 14.93 -28.38 -13.67
N PHE A 89 14.17 -27.30 -13.46
CA PHE A 89 13.09 -26.91 -14.36
C PHE A 89 13.64 -26.26 -15.63
N ALA A 90 13.08 -26.62 -16.78
CA ALA A 90 13.40 -25.97 -18.04
C ALA A 90 13.04 -24.48 -17.98
N THR A 91 14.04 -23.61 -17.97
CA THR A 91 13.82 -22.16 -18.15
C THR A 91 13.57 -21.91 -19.63
N ALA A 92 12.35 -21.51 -19.99
CA ALA A 92 12.09 -21.04 -21.34
C ALA A 92 12.97 -19.79 -21.58
N PRO A 93 13.65 -19.68 -22.74
CA PRO A 93 14.47 -18.51 -23.03
C PRO A 93 13.59 -17.26 -22.97
N ALA A 94 14.04 -16.25 -22.23
CA ALA A 94 13.35 -14.97 -22.17
C ALA A 94 13.18 -14.42 -23.59
N ALA A 95 11.95 -14.10 -23.97
CA ALA A 95 11.71 -13.43 -25.24
C ALA A 95 12.51 -12.12 -25.28
N PRO A 96 13.13 -11.77 -26.42
CA PRO A 96 13.87 -10.53 -26.54
C PRO A 96 12.95 -9.35 -26.19
N VAL A 97 13.39 -8.51 -25.25
CA VAL A 97 12.70 -7.27 -24.89
C VAL A 97 12.63 -6.39 -26.14
N ALA A 98 11.41 -6.04 -26.57
CA ALA A 98 11.20 -5.12 -27.68
C ALA A 98 11.86 -3.76 -27.35
N ARG A 99 12.51 -3.16 -28.34
CA ARG A 99 13.15 -1.84 -28.20
C ARG A 99 12.09 -0.81 -27.83
N VAL A 100 12.25 -0.14 -26.69
CA VAL A 100 11.45 1.04 -26.33
C VAL A 100 11.81 2.17 -27.29
N VAL A 101 10.81 2.68 -28.02
CA VAL A 101 10.96 3.89 -28.84
C VAL A 101 10.76 5.11 -27.94
N PRO A 102 11.71 6.07 -27.90
CA PRO A 102 11.54 7.29 -27.13
C PRO A 102 10.29 8.07 -27.56
N ALA A 103 9.55 8.60 -26.59
CA ALA A 103 8.44 9.51 -26.87
C ALA A 103 8.96 10.78 -27.57
N ALA A 104 8.21 11.29 -28.54
CA ALA A 104 8.53 12.55 -29.20
C ALA A 104 8.51 13.71 -28.17
N PRO A 105 9.39 14.72 -28.31
CA PRO A 105 9.40 15.89 -27.44
C PRO A 105 8.04 16.60 -27.46
N ALA A 106 7.55 17.02 -26.30
CA ALA A 106 6.37 17.87 -26.22
C ALA A 106 6.62 19.21 -26.91
N GLU A 107 5.64 19.71 -27.66
CA GLU A 107 5.73 21.02 -28.31
C GLU A 107 5.89 22.14 -27.28
N THR A 108 6.65 23.17 -27.64
CA THR A 108 6.94 24.30 -26.76
C THR A 108 5.68 25.14 -26.54
N ILE A 109 5.21 25.23 -25.29
CA ILE A 109 4.07 26.10 -24.94
C ILE A 109 4.54 27.54 -24.88
N ILE A 110 3.91 28.41 -25.69
CA ILE A 110 4.18 29.84 -25.72
C ILE A 110 3.59 30.49 -24.44
N PRO A 111 4.34 31.35 -23.73
CA PRO A 111 3.84 32.00 -22.51
C PRO A 111 2.60 32.87 -22.77
N VAL A 112 1.59 32.72 -21.92
CA VAL A 112 0.41 33.60 -21.91
C VAL A 112 0.82 34.95 -21.31
N VAL A 113 0.60 36.05 -22.07
CA VAL A 113 0.85 37.41 -21.56
C VAL A 113 -0.23 37.77 -20.52
N PRO A 114 0.15 38.22 -19.31
CA PRO A 114 -0.81 38.61 -18.29
C PRO A 114 -1.66 39.82 -18.71
N ALA A 115 -2.94 39.81 -18.36
CA ALA A 115 -3.81 40.96 -18.55
C ALA A 115 -3.38 42.14 -17.66
N ALA A 116 -3.46 43.36 -18.20
CA ALA A 116 -3.14 44.57 -17.44
C ALA A 116 -4.12 44.78 -16.27
N PRO A 117 -3.67 45.31 -15.11
CA PRO A 117 -4.53 45.57 -13.96
C PRO A 117 -5.64 46.58 -14.29
N ALA A 118 -6.80 46.41 -13.67
CA ALA A 118 -7.89 47.39 -13.74
C ALA A 118 -7.50 48.68 -13.00
N ALA A 119 -7.95 49.82 -13.53
CA ALA A 119 -7.71 51.12 -12.91
C ALA A 119 -8.46 51.24 -11.56
N PRO A 120 -7.90 51.97 -10.56
CA PRO A 120 -8.56 52.17 -9.27
C PRO A 120 -9.90 52.90 -9.39
N ALA A 121 -10.85 52.57 -8.52
CA ALA A 121 -12.11 53.29 -8.40
C ALA A 121 -11.90 54.67 -7.76
N ALA A 122 -12.69 55.66 -8.18
CA ALA A 122 -12.64 57.01 -7.63
C ALA A 122 -13.13 57.05 -6.16
N PRO A 123 -12.58 57.94 -5.30
CA PRO A 123 -13.02 58.08 -3.92
C PRO A 123 -14.50 58.46 -3.78
N ALA A 124 -15.13 57.98 -2.70
CA ALA A 124 -16.49 58.39 -2.33
C ALA A 124 -16.51 59.81 -1.77
N ALA A 125 -17.60 60.55 -2.04
CA ALA A 125 -17.78 61.90 -1.50
C ALA A 125 -18.00 61.89 0.02
N PRO A 126 -17.57 62.93 0.76
CA PRO A 126 -17.77 63.02 2.20
C PRO A 126 -19.25 63.06 2.60
N ALA A 127 -19.57 62.49 3.77
CA ALA A 127 -20.90 62.57 4.36
C ALA A 127 -21.19 63.98 4.92
N ALA A 128 -22.44 64.41 4.87
CA ALA A 128 -22.87 65.68 5.44
C ALA A 128 -22.81 65.67 6.99
N PRO A 129 -22.55 66.81 7.65
CA PRO A 129 -22.51 66.91 9.10
C PRO A 129 -23.84 66.54 9.77
N ALA A 130 -23.77 65.97 10.98
CA ALA A 130 -24.94 65.71 11.81
C ALA A 130 -25.50 67.01 12.43
N ALA A 131 -26.82 67.05 12.63
CA ALA A 131 -27.47 68.18 13.29
C ALA A 131 -27.16 68.22 14.81
N PRO A 132 -27.12 69.41 15.43
CA PRO A 132 -26.89 69.55 16.87
C PRO A 132 -27.96 68.89 17.73
N VAL A 133 -27.57 68.42 18.92
CA VAL A 133 -28.48 67.84 19.93
C VAL A 133 -29.11 68.96 20.77
N ALA A 134 -30.40 68.85 21.07
CA ALA A 134 -31.12 69.82 21.91
C ALA A 134 -30.70 69.72 23.40
N PRO A 135 -30.71 70.83 24.16
CA PRO A 135 -30.37 70.82 25.58
C PRO A 135 -31.34 69.99 26.43
N ALA A 136 -30.83 69.39 27.50
CA ALA A 136 -31.64 68.68 28.50
C ALA A 136 -32.40 69.65 29.42
N ALA A 137 -33.59 69.24 29.86
CA ALA A 137 -34.38 70.02 30.82
C ALA A 137 -33.80 69.92 32.25
N PRO A 138 -33.97 70.95 33.10
CA PRO A 138 -33.48 70.93 34.48
C PRO A 138 -34.18 69.88 35.35
N ALA A 139 -33.44 69.36 36.34
CA ALA A 139 -33.99 68.44 37.35
C ALA A 139 -34.87 69.18 38.39
N ALA A 140 -35.88 68.49 38.91
CA ALA A 140 -36.74 69.02 39.96
C ALA A 140 -36.05 68.97 41.35
N PRO A 141 -36.40 69.86 42.30
CA PRO A 141 -35.81 69.88 43.63
C PRO A 141 -36.17 68.66 44.48
N ALA A 142 -35.26 68.26 45.38
CA ALA A 142 -35.48 67.18 46.33
C ALA A 142 -36.38 67.62 47.51
N ALA A 143 -37.16 66.68 48.06
CA ALA A 143 -38.00 66.91 49.24
C ALA A 143 -37.16 66.79 50.54
N PRO A 144 -37.51 67.53 51.62
CA PRO A 144 -36.78 67.48 52.88
C PRO A 144 -37.04 66.19 53.66
N LEU A 145 -36.02 65.75 54.40
CA LEU A 145 -36.07 64.59 55.31
C LEU A 145 -36.46 65.10 56.72
N GLY A 146 -37.31 64.36 57.44
CA GLY A 146 -37.73 64.71 58.80
C GLY A 146 -36.66 64.39 59.84
N ASP A 147 -36.56 65.22 60.87
CA ASP A 147 -35.61 65.07 61.98
C ASP A 147 -36.05 63.93 62.91
N ASP A 148 -35.18 62.93 63.08
CA ASP A 148 -35.28 61.90 64.11
C ASP A 148 -34.64 62.45 65.39
N ASP A 149 -35.44 63.03 66.29
CA ASP A 149 -35.05 63.33 67.67
C ASP A 149 -36.26 63.04 68.56
N ASP A 150 -36.20 61.98 69.37
CA ASP A 150 -36.92 61.84 70.64
C ASP A 150 -36.28 60.68 71.44
N ASP A 151 -35.26 61.08 72.23
CA ASP A 151 -35.11 60.89 73.69
C ASP A 151 -35.23 59.51 74.37
N ASP A 152 -34.10 59.18 75.03
CA ASP A 152 -33.90 58.85 76.45
C ASP A 152 -34.43 57.56 77.13
N ASP A 153 -33.44 56.89 77.76
CA ASP A 153 -33.39 56.02 78.96
C ASP A 153 -34.37 54.83 79.15
#